data_AF-A0A6A6UFE6-F1
#
_entry.id   AF-A0A6A6UFE6-F1
#
_cell.length_a   1.000
_cell.length_b   1.000
_cell.length_c   1.000
_cell.angle_alpha   90.00
_cell.angle_beta   90.00
_cell.angle_gamma   90.00
#
_symmetry.space_group_name_H-M   'P 1'
#
loop_
_entity.id
_entity.type
_entity.pdbx_description
1 polymer ?
#
loop_
_entity_poly.entity_id
_entity_poly.type
_entity_poly.pdbx_seq_one_letter_code
_entity_poly.pdbx_strand_id
1 'polypeptide(L)'
;MWNLPGSCLLLLSVIRCATHALQTWPSSIDELEDIMFLNTGYRNRGFGALVTPCGFTSTEDTTRSNAAEWLRTAFHDMANIALAGGRNGGLDASLVYELGASNIGAGFETTLRNFVPYYSTRSSMADIIALGVYASVRSCGGPVIPIRTGRKDAIKQTGIIGGTPLPQNDIGTFVNQFHRMGFNQTEMIQLVACGHTIGVTHSNDFPEVVSNASASNAFQSLDSTRNTFDSAIAQDYLNGSTTDALSSQYAIANKQASDFVVFNSDNNATITPMADPTTFQNICQSLLQRMIEVVVDPSILTDPIEVYDVKPAALQLSLMDGGDQISFTGEIRVRTTSKPIDSVQIMYWDRIGIPGPNNTITTTLKGTAQGFEDQFSVGSAQHTAMTVSNIGSFMDSILSFHQNLLYHLSLSK
;
A
#
# COMPACT_ATOMS: atom_id res chain seq x y z
N MET A 1 12.94 10.66 -71.42
CA MET A 1 12.69 9.22 -71.19
C MET A 1 13.93 8.59 -70.56
N TRP A 2 14.08 8.69 -69.24
CA TRP A 2 14.89 7.77 -68.42
C TRP A 2 14.28 7.81 -67.02
N ASN A 3 13.65 6.71 -66.62
CA ASN A 3 13.03 6.49 -65.32
C ASN A 3 14.12 6.24 -64.28
N LEU A 4 14.00 6.85 -63.09
CA LEU A 4 14.73 6.45 -61.89
C LEU A 4 13.74 5.88 -60.86
N PRO A 5 14.06 4.76 -60.19
CA PRO A 5 13.12 4.02 -59.36
C PRO A 5 12.99 4.60 -57.94
N GLY A 6 11.82 4.39 -57.35
CA GLY A 6 11.44 4.89 -56.04
C GLY A 6 12.29 4.34 -54.89
N SER A 7 12.70 5.24 -54.02
CA SER A 7 13.31 4.94 -52.72
C SER A 7 12.24 4.39 -51.78
N CYS A 8 12.38 3.12 -51.41
CA CYS A 8 11.64 2.50 -50.33
C CYS A 8 12.22 3.00 -48.99
N LEU A 9 11.52 3.92 -48.33
CA LEU A 9 11.83 4.34 -46.96
C LEU A 9 11.43 3.20 -46.02
N LEU A 10 12.41 2.38 -45.61
CA LEU A 10 12.27 1.51 -44.44
C LEU A 10 12.14 2.39 -43.20
N LEU A 11 10.91 2.56 -42.70
CA LEU A 11 10.69 2.99 -41.33
C LEU A 11 11.25 1.90 -40.40
N LEU A 12 12.43 2.13 -39.82
CA LEU A 12 12.81 1.46 -38.58
C LEU A 12 11.86 1.96 -37.49
N SER A 13 10.82 1.18 -37.22
CA SER A 13 10.06 1.27 -35.98
C SER A 13 11.02 0.96 -34.84
N VAL A 14 11.49 2.01 -34.16
CA VAL A 14 12.18 1.87 -32.87
C VAL A 14 11.13 1.38 -31.88
N ILE A 15 11.01 0.06 -31.74
CA ILE A 15 10.36 -0.56 -30.59
C ILE A 15 11.22 -0.16 -29.39
N ARG A 16 10.80 0.90 -28.70
CA ARG A 16 11.25 1.16 -27.34
C ARG A 16 10.70 0.02 -26.49
N CYS A 17 11.44 -1.07 -26.42
CA CYS A 17 11.29 -1.99 -25.33
C CYS A 17 11.63 -1.17 -24.07
N ALA A 18 10.63 -0.79 -23.30
CA ALA A 18 10.87 -0.24 -21.98
C ALA A 18 11.50 -1.36 -21.17
N THR A 19 12.84 -1.39 -21.13
CA THR A 19 13.57 -2.20 -20.18
C THR A 19 13.28 -1.59 -18.82
N HIS A 20 12.29 -2.12 -18.09
CA HIS A 20 12.16 -1.85 -16.66
C HIS A 20 13.48 -2.30 -16.03
N ALA A 21 14.26 -1.35 -15.52
CA ALA A 21 15.44 -1.67 -14.76
C ALA A 21 14.97 -2.43 -13.51
N LEU A 22 15.56 -3.60 -13.25
CA LEU A 22 15.28 -4.34 -12.03
C LEU A 22 15.54 -3.41 -10.83
N GLN A 23 14.65 -3.42 -9.86
CA GLN A 23 14.82 -2.67 -8.62
C GLN A 23 16.18 -3.04 -8.00
N THR A 24 17.02 -2.04 -7.75
CA THR A 24 18.37 -2.23 -7.19
C THR A 24 18.41 -1.78 -5.74
N TRP A 25 19.08 -2.57 -4.90
CA TRP A 25 19.35 -2.22 -3.52
C TRP A 25 20.77 -1.62 -3.39
N PRO A 26 21.00 -0.67 -2.47
CA PRO A 26 20.00 -0.02 -1.61
C PRO A 26 19.17 1.03 -2.36
N SER A 27 17.96 1.28 -1.88
CA SER A 27 17.06 2.27 -2.45
C SER A 27 16.28 3.05 -1.37
N SER A 28 15.57 4.10 -1.77
CA SER A 28 14.69 4.84 -0.86
C SER A 28 13.45 4.06 -0.40
N ILE A 29 13.07 2.98 -1.08
CA ILE A 29 11.87 2.19 -0.76
C ILE A 29 12.14 1.03 0.20
N ASP A 30 13.40 0.77 0.55
CA ASP A 30 13.79 -0.47 1.25
C ASP A 30 13.03 -0.68 2.56
N GLU A 31 12.81 0.39 3.33
CA GLU A 31 12.08 0.33 4.58
C GLU A 31 10.59 0.02 4.37
N LEU A 32 9.96 0.72 3.42
CA LEU A 32 8.54 0.55 3.09
C LEU A 32 8.24 -0.80 2.45
N GLU A 33 9.15 -1.32 1.63
CA GLU A 33 9.04 -2.66 1.04
C GLU A 33 9.10 -3.75 2.11
N ASP A 34 9.97 -3.64 3.11
CA ASP A 34 9.98 -4.59 4.23
C ASP A 34 8.67 -4.50 5.04
N ILE A 35 8.16 -3.29 5.30
CA ILE A 35 6.87 -3.09 5.99
C ILE A 35 5.72 -3.74 5.21
N MET A 36 5.71 -3.60 3.89
CA MET A 36 4.67 -4.10 3.00
C MET A 36 4.66 -5.62 2.85
N PHE A 37 5.83 -6.26 2.79
CA PHE A 37 5.96 -7.68 2.42
C PHE A 37 6.39 -8.62 3.55
N LEU A 38 7.00 -8.13 4.64
CA LEU A 38 7.40 -9.00 5.76
C LEU A 38 6.35 -8.99 6.87
N ASN A 39 5.18 -9.57 6.61
CA ASN A 39 4.06 -9.57 7.56
C ASN A 39 4.27 -10.53 8.74
N THR A 40 4.75 -11.74 8.49
CA THR A 40 4.97 -12.78 9.52
C THR A 40 6.29 -13.53 9.32
N GLY A 41 6.69 -14.27 10.34
CA GLY A 41 7.91 -15.09 10.32
C GLY A 41 9.17 -14.32 10.71
N TYR A 42 10.31 -14.73 10.15
CA TYR A 42 11.61 -14.19 10.49
C TYR A 42 11.78 -12.74 9.99
N ARG A 43 12.29 -11.85 10.85
CA ARG A 43 12.39 -10.39 10.56
C ARG A 43 11.08 -9.72 10.15
N ASN A 44 9.94 -10.28 10.55
CA ASN A 44 8.66 -9.65 10.27
C ASN A 44 8.62 -8.23 10.83
N ARG A 45 7.91 -7.37 10.12
CA ARG A 45 7.58 -6.01 10.53
C ARG A 45 6.27 -5.97 11.31
N GLY A 46 5.38 -6.93 11.09
CA GLY A 46 4.12 -7.06 11.83
C GLY A 46 3.00 -6.13 11.34
N PHE A 47 3.20 -5.39 10.23
CA PHE A 47 2.23 -4.41 9.74
C PHE A 47 0.92 -5.06 9.30
N GLY A 48 0.98 -6.05 8.39
CA GLY A 48 -0.20 -6.78 7.95
C GLY A 48 -0.86 -7.63 9.05
N ALA A 49 -0.16 -7.95 10.14
CA ALA A 49 -0.74 -8.69 11.26
C ALA A 49 -1.82 -7.86 12.00
N LEU A 50 -1.72 -6.53 11.95
CA LEU A 50 -2.70 -5.62 12.57
C LEU A 50 -4.00 -5.49 11.77
N VAL A 51 -4.12 -6.17 10.63
CA VAL A 51 -5.34 -6.21 9.82
C VAL A 51 -5.70 -7.64 9.39
N THR A 52 -5.02 -8.65 9.93
CA THR A 52 -5.21 -10.06 9.56
C THR A 52 -5.66 -10.87 10.79
N PRO A 53 -6.83 -11.54 10.76
CA PRO A 53 -7.83 -11.53 9.66
C PRO A 53 -8.46 -10.14 9.46
N CYS A 54 -9.19 -9.91 8.36
CA CYS A 54 -9.83 -8.62 8.06
C CYS A 54 -10.65 -8.02 9.23
N GLY A 55 -11.29 -8.86 10.03
CA GLY A 55 -12.03 -8.44 11.22
C GLY A 55 -11.17 -8.20 12.48
N PHE A 56 -9.84 -8.19 12.34
CA PHE A 56 -8.93 -7.92 13.45
C PHE A 56 -9.12 -6.50 13.98
N THR A 57 -9.06 -6.35 15.30
CA THR A 57 -9.10 -5.08 16.02
C THR A 57 -7.96 -5.08 17.02
N SER A 58 -7.25 -3.95 17.15
CA SER A 58 -6.23 -3.77 18.19
C SER A 58 -6.82 -3.35 19.53
N THR A 59 -8.15 -3.44 19.68
CA THR A 59 -8.88 -3.05 20.88
C THR A 59 -9.80 -4.17 21.32
N GLU A 60 -10.29 -4.10 22.56
CA GLU A 60 -11.27 -5.08 23.08
C GLU A 60 -12.65 -4.97 22.41
N ASP A 61 -12.88 -3.93 21.58
CA ASP A 61 -14.13 -3.71 20.89
C ASP A 61 -14.19 -4.48 19.56
N THR A 62 -14.86 -5.62 19.60
CA THR A 62 -15.06 -6.54 18.47
C THR A 62 -16.04 -6.03 17.41
N THR A 63 -16.67 -4.87 17.64
CA THR A 63 -17.50 -4.18 16.63
C THR A 63 -16.63 -3.42 15.63
N ARG A 64 -15.36 -3.15 15.97
CA ARG A 64 -14.40 -2.42 15.16
C ARG A 64 -13.54 -3.36 14.30
N SER A 65 -12.97 -2.84 13.23
CA SER A 65 -12.00 -3.52 12.37
C SER A 65 -10.89 -2.53 12.02
N ASN A 66 -9.64 -2.91 12.25
CA ASN A 66 -8.50 -2.10 11.87
C ASN A 66 -8.45 -1.89 10.34
N ALA A 67 -8.81 -2.89 9.54
CA ALA A 67 -8.81 -2.77 8.08
C ALA A 67 -9.79 -1.67 7.61
N ALA A 68 -11.01 -1.66 8.16
CA ALA A 68 -12.00 -0.63 7.87
C ALA A 68 -11.53 0.77 8.31
N GLU A 69 -10.94 0.86 9.50
CA GLU A 69 -10.44 2.12 10.07
C GLU A 69 -9.24 2.67 9.31
N TRP A 70 -8.33 1.83 8.85
CA TRP A 70 -7.16 2.22 8.07
C TRP A 70 -7.58 2.75 6.70
N LEU A 71 -8.52 2.08 6.03
CA LEU A 71 -9.07 2.54 4.76
C LEU A 71 -9.79 3.89 4.91
N ARG A 72 -10.61 4.04 5.96
CA ARG A 72 -11.26 5.31 6.32
C ARG A 72 -10.24 6.41 6.63
N THR A 73 -9.19 6.10 7.39
CA THR A 73 -8.12 7.05 7.74
C THR A 73 -7.45 7.62 6.49
N ALA A 74 -7.14 6.79 5.50
CA ALA A 74 -6.55 7.25 4.24
C ALA A 74 -7.48 8.18 3.45
N PHE A 75 -8.77 7.85 3.36
CA PHE A 75 -9.74 8.74 2.71
C PHE A 75 -9.82 10.09 3.44
N HIS A 76 -9.90 10.08 4.77
CA HIS A 76 -10.06 11.30 5.57
C HIS A 76 -8.82 12.20 5.57
N ASP A 77 -7.62 11.63 5.54
CA ASP A 77 -6.37 12.39 5.36
C ASP A 77 -6.36 13.08 3.99
N MET A 78 -6.74 12.35 2.94
CA MET A 78 -6.79 12.86 1.57
C MET A 78 -7.86 13.93 1.33
N ALA A 79 -9.07 13.74 1.87
CA ALA A 79 -10.30 14.42 1.46
C ALA A 79 -10.29 15.95 1.64
N ASN A 80 -9.40 16.49 2.47
CA ASN A 80 -9.31 17.93 2.70
C ASN A 80 -8.58 18.69 1.58
N ILE A 81 -8.02 18.01 0.59
CA ILE A 81 -7.31 18.67 -0.52
C ILE A 81 -8.21 19.60 -1.34
N ALA A 82 -7.58 20.63 -1.91
CA ALA A 82 -8.11 21.43 -3.00
C ALA A 82 -7.15 21.46 -4.20
N LEU A 83 -7.34 20.55 -5.17
CA LEU A 83 -6.46 20.53 -6.35
C LEU A 83 -6.57 21.83 -7.17
N ALA A 84 -7.75 22.45 -7.17
CA ALA A 84 -7.98 23.78 -7.73
C ALA A 84 -7.94 24.86 -6.64
N GLY A 85 -7.11 25.90 -6.81
CA GLY A 85 -7.19 27.15 -6.04
C GLY A 85 -6.30 27.26 -4.78
N GLY A 86 -5.62 26.20 -4.37
CA GLY A 86 -4.69 26.26 -3.23
C GLY A 86 -4.16 24.88 -2.90
N ARG A 87 -2.98 24.57 -3.42
CA ARG A 87 -2.33 23.26 -3.32
C ARG A 87 -1.86 22.94 -1.90
N ASN A 88 -2.78 22.62 -0.99
CA ASN A 88 -2.51 22.12 0.37
C ASN A 88 -3.43 20.94 0.68
N GLY A 89 -3.00 20.02 1.54
CA GLY A 89 -3.72 18.78 1.88
C GLY A 89 -3.42 17.64 0.91
N GLY A 90 -4.26 16.62 0.95
CA GLY A 90 -4.07 15.37 0.22
C GLY A 90 -3.56 14.30 1.17
N LEU A 91 -3.06 13.20 0.64
CA LEU A 91 -2.46 12.16 1.47
C LEU A 91 -1.09 12.63 1.97
N ASP A 92 -1.08 13.40 3.05
CA ASP A 92 0.10 14.07 3.62
C ASP A 92 0.20 13.91 5.14
N ALA A 93 -0.57 13.01 5.74
CA ALA A 93 -0.64 12.76 7.18
C ALA A 93 -1.04 13.98 8.01
N SER A 94 -1.63 15.03 7.42
CA SER A 94 -2.15 16.17 8.18
C SER A 94 -3.28 15.80 9.13
N LEU A 95 -3.94 14.65 8.94
CA LEU A 95 -4.97 14.13 9.83
C LEU A 95 -4.54 14.05 11.30
N VAL A 96 -3.23 13.87 11.58
CA VAL A 96 -2.68 13.89 12.95
C VAL A 96 -2.96 15.21 13.70
N TYR A 97 -3.18 16.31 12.96
CA TYR A 97 -3.52 17.64 13.48
C TYR A 97 -5.01 17.97 13.37
N GLU A 98 -5.82 17.06 12.83
CA GLU A 98 -7.20 17.32 12.41
C GLU A 98 -8.20 16.39 13.12
N LEU A 99 -7.75 15.69 14.17
CA LEU A 99 -8.62 14.86 14.99
C LEU A 99 -9.74 15.72 15.63
N GLY A 100 -10.99 15.29 15.47
CA GLY A 100 -12.20 16.07 15.81
C GLY A 100 -12.92 16.63 14.58
N ALA A 101 -13.94 17.47 14.79
CA ALA A 101 -14.79 18.03 13.73
C ALA A 101 -15.39 16.96 12.79
N SER A 102 -14.98 16.90 11.51
CA SER A 102 -15.44 15.89 10.53
C SER A 102 -14.83 14.51 10.73
N ASN A 103 -13.82 14.38 11.59
CA ASN A 103 -13.11 13.14 11.89
C ASN A 103 -13.62 12.52 13.20
N ILE A 104 -14.90 12.12 13.19
CA ILE A 104 -15.59 11.56 14.37
C ILE A 104 -15.25 10.07 14.55
N GLY A 105 -15.06 9.65 15.79
CA GLY A 105 -14.87 8.26 16.21
C GLY A 105 -13.42 7.91 16.57
N ALA A 106 -13.25 6.88 17.40
CA ALA A 106 -11.95 6.48 17.96
C ALA A 106 -11.00 5.79 16.94
N GLY A 107 -11.50 5.47 15.74
CA GLY A 107 -10.76 4.74 14.71
C GLY A 107 -9.52 5.48 14.19
N PHE A 108 -9.59 6.80 14.02
CA PHE A 108 -8.46 7.59 13.53
C PHE A 108 -7.29 7.58 14.51
N GLU A 109 -7.55 7.85 15.78
CA GLU A 109 -6.51 7.85 16.81
C GLU A 109 -5.90 6.44 16.96
N THR A 110 -6.72 5.39 16.95
CA THR A 110 -6.24 4.01 17.02
C THR A 110 -5.36 3.66 15.83
N THR A 111 -5.78 4.04 14.62
CA THR A 111 -5.01 3.83 13.38
C THR A 111 -3.66 4.52 13.43
N LEU A 112 -3.64 5.82 13.74
CA LEU A 112 -2.41 6.60 13.81
C LEU A 112 -1.45 6.05 14.88
N ARG A 113 -1.96 5.60 16.03
CA ARG A 113 -1.16 4.91 17.07
C ARG A 113 -0.57 3.60 16.57
N ASN A 114 -1.33 2.81 15.83
CA ASN A 114 -0.86 1.56 15.23
C ASN A 114 0.24 1.80 14.18
N PHE A 115 0.28 2.98 13.55
CA PHE A 115 1.29 3.35 12.55
C PHE A 115 2.60 3.89 13.14
N VAL A 116 2.60 4.40 14.38
CA VAL A 116 3.79 4.98 15.03
C VAL A 116 5.04 4.07 14.97
N PRO A 117 4.97 2.75 15.24
CA PRO A 117 6.15 1.89 15.20
C PRO A 117 6.83 1.77 13.83
N TYR A 118 6.15 2.17 12.77
CA TYR A 118 6.62 2.08 11.38
C TYR A 118 7.16 3.41 10.85
N TYR A 119 6.93 4.51 11.57
CA TYR A 119 7.36 5.85 11.19
C TYR A 119 8.87 6.02 11.37
N SER A 120 9.55 6.50 10.33
CA SER A 120 10.98 6.79 10.36
C SER A 120 11.37 7.82 9.30
N THR A 121 12.66 8.20 9.27
CA THR A 121 13.21 9.03 8.18
C THR A 121 13.19 8.34 6.81
N ARG A 122 12.88 7.04 6.74
CA ARG A 122 12.76 6.24 5.51
C ARG A 122 11.32 5.80 5.22
N SER A 123 10.37 6.16 6.09
CA SER A 123 8.96 5.77 6.01
C SER A 123 8.11 6.87 6.64
N SER A 124 7.67 7.82 5.81
CA SER A 124 6.80 8.92 6.25
C SER A 124 5.45 8.38 6.71
N MET A 125 4.78 9.09 7.62
CA MET A 125 3.44 8.70 8.08
C MET A 125 2.45 8.65 6.90
N ALA A 126 2.56 9.58 5.95
CA ALA A 126 1.73 9.61 4.75
C ALA A 126 1.93 8.37 3.86
N ASP A 127 3.16 7.89 3.70
CA ASP A 127 3.43 6.63 2.98
C ASP A 127 2.93 5.41 3.77
N ILE A 128 2.97 5.44 5.11
CA ILE A 128 2.42 4.37 5.96
C ILE A 128 0.88 4.33 5.87
N ILE A 129 0.21 5.49 5.83
CA ILE A 129 -1.24 5.57 5.60
C ILE A 129 -1.58 4.96 4.22
N ALA A 130 -0.80 5.25 3.18
CA ALA A 130 -0.98 4.63 1.86
C ALA A 130 -0.79 3.11 1.90
N LEU A 131 0.25 2.61 2.57
CA LEU A 131 0.45 1.17 2.80
C LEU A 131 -0.72 0.56 3.57
N GLY A 132 -1.34 1.31 4.48
CA GLY A 132 -2.54 0.90 5.22
C GLY A 132 -3.71 0.55 4.29
N VAL A 133 -3.90 1.26 3.19
CA VAL A 133 -4.92 0.94 2.17
C VAL A 133 -4.63 -0.41 1.51
N TYR A 134 -3.39 -0.64 1.06
CA TYR A 134 -2.99 -1.94 0.51
C TYR A 134 -3.24 -3.06 1.51
N ALA A 135 -2.76 -2.91 2.75
CA ALA A 135 -2.87 -3.95 3.76
C ALA A 135 -4.34 -4.27 4.11
N SER A 136 -5.18 -3.24 4.23
CA SER A 136 -6.60 -3.38 4.54
C SER A 136 -7.37 -4.10 3.43
N VAL A 137 -7.19 -3.67 2.18
CA VAL A 137 -7.87 -4.28 1.04
C VAL A 137 -7.43 -5.73 0.88
N ARG A 138 -6.11 -5.99 0.99
CA ARG A 138 -5.55 -7.34 0.81
C ARG A 138 -5.92 -8.31 1.91
N SER A 139 -5.92 -7.88 3.17
CA SER A 139 -6.30 -8.77 4.28
C SER A 139 -7.79 -9.14 4.26
N CYS A 140 -8.60 -8.36 3.56
CA CYS A 140 -10.02 -8.57 3.33
C CYS A 140 -10.34 -9.28 2.00
N GLY A 141 -9.32 -9.73 1.24
CA GLY A 141 -9.50 -10.49 0.00
C GLY A 141 -9.70 -9.64 -1.27
N GLY A 142 -9.55 -8.32 -1.19
CA GLY A 142 -9.63 -7.39 -2.32
C GLY A 142 -8.36 -7.36 -3.18
N PRO A 143 -8.27 -6.52 -4.22
CA PRO A 143 -7.15 -6.51 -5.18
C PRO A 143 -5.83 -5.99 -4.57
N VAL A 144 -4.73 -6.23 -5.27
CA VAL A 144 -3.44 -5.59 -4.98
C VAL A 144 -3.49 -4.14 -5.43
N ILE A 145 -3.49 -3.22 -4.46
CA ILE A 145 -3.35 -1.78 -4.69
C ILE A 145 -1.87 -1.44 -4.86
N PRO A 146 -1.42 -0.95 -6.04
CA PRO A 146 -0.04 -0.52 -6.22
C PRO A 146 0.27 0.68 -5.32
N ILE A 147 1.40 0.62 -4.59
CA ILE A 147 1.79 1.67 -3.65
C ILE A 147 3.00 2.42 -4.21
N ARG A 148 2.79 3.66 -4.66
CA ARG A 148 3.87 4.64 -4.88
C ARG A 148 4.27 5.26 -3.54
N THR A 149 5.50 5.74 -3.42
CA THR A 149 6.06 6.31 -2.18
C THR A 149 6.64 7.71 -2.42
N GLY A 150 7.12 8.39 -1.39
CA GLY A 150 7.75 9.71 -1.49
C GLY A 150 6.89 10.85 -0.95
N ARG A 151 5.76 10.52 -0.30
CA ARG A 151 4.90 11.52 0.34
C ARG A 151 5.65 12.21 1.48
N LYS A 152 5.35 13.49 1.67
CA LYS A 152 5.94 14.31 2.72
C LYS A 152 4.91 14.58 3.78
N ASP A 153 5.26 14.29 5.03
CA ASP A 153 4.37 14.55 6.15
C ASP A 153 4.16 16.05 6.34
N ALA A 154 2.90 16.42 6.55
CA ALA A 154 2.52 17.74 6.99
C ALA A 154 3.07 18.03 8.38
N ILE A 155 3.36 19.30 8.66
CA ILE A 155 3.87 19.77 9.97
C ILE A 155 2.80 20.53 10.77
N LYS A 156 1.59 20.60 10.24
CA LYS A 156 0.41 21.28 10.78
C LYS A 156 -0.83 20.81 10.02
N GLN A 157 -2.02 21.20 10.49
CA GLN A 157 -3.26 21.07 9.73
C GLN A 157 -3.13 21.70 8.33
N THR A 158 -3.66 21.03 7.32
CA THR A 158 -3.64 21.50 5.93
C THR A 158 -4.99 21.26 5.23
N GLY A 159 -5.09 21.63 3.95
CA GLY A 159 -6.34 21.51 3.21
C GLY A 159 -7.46 22.41 3.74
N ILE A 160 -8.68 22.05 3.40
CA ILE A 160 -9.92 22.74 3.78
C ILE A 160 -10.46 22.12 5.06
N ILE A 161 -10.57 22.93 6.11
CA ILE A 161 -11.22 22.52 7.37
C ILE A 161 -12.69 22.18 7.09
N GLY A 162 -13.09 20.96 7.45
CA GLY A 162 -14.43 20.45 7.14
C GLY A 162 -14.64 20.17 5.65
N GLY A 163 -13.55 19.94 4.90
CA GLY A 163 -13.59 19.59 3.49
C GLY A 163 -14.10 18.16 3.22
N THR A 164 -14.05 17.29 4.23
CA THR A 164 -14.53 15.92 4.19
C THR A 164 -16.06 15.83 3.99
N PRO A 165 -16.55 14.96 3.08
CA PRO A 165 -17.96 14.62 2.97
C PRO A 165 -18.57 14.16 4.30
N LEU A 166 -19.79 14.59 4.58
CA LEU A 166 -20.56 14.19 5.76
C LEU A 166 -21.88 13.51 5.37
N PRO A 167 -22.43 12.60 6.20
CA PRO A 167 -23.63 11.83 5.88
C PRO A 167 -24.86 12.67 5.47
N GLN A 168 -24.98 13.88 6.02
CA GLN A 168 -26.09 14.81 5.76
C GLN A 168 -25.92 15.71 4.53
N ASN A 169 -24.80 15.63 3.81
CA ASN A 169 -24.57 16.48 2.65
C ASN A 169 -25.53 16.11 1.50
N ASP A 170 -25.93 17.13 0.72
CA ASP A 170 -26.70 16.92 -0.51
C ASP A 170 -25.78 16.48 -1.67
N ILE A 171 -26.38 15.97 -2.74
CA ILE A 171 -25.64 15.47 -3.89
C ILE A 171 -24.77 16.53 -4.57
N GLY A 172 -25.20 17.80 -4.63
CA GLY A 172 -24.41 18.88 -5.20
C GLY A 172 -23.16 19.16 -4.37
N THR A 173 -23.29 19.09 -3.05
CA THR A 173 -22.17 19.18 -2.11
C THR A 173 -21.18 18.03 -2.29
N PHE A 174 -21.66 16.78 -2.37
CA PHE A 174 -20.81 15.62 -2.60
C PHE A 174 -20.04 15.73 -3.93
N VAL A 175 -20.73 16.04 -5.04
CA VAL A 175 -20.09 16.19 -6.36
C VAL A 175 -19.00 17.27 -6.31
N ASN A 176 -19.26 18.42 -5.67
CA ASN A 176 -18.27 19.48 -5.53
C ASN A 176 -17.06 19.09 -4.67
N GLN A 177 -17.27 18.34 -3.59
CA GLN A 177 -16.20 17.85 -2.72
C GLN A 177 -15.32 16.85 -3.46
N PHE A 178 -15.91 15.84 -4.11
CA PHE A 178 -15.15 14.83 -4.88
C PHE A 178 -14.45 15.44 -6.10
N HIS A 179 -15.11 16.36 -6.82
CA HIS A 179 -14.48 17.08 -7.94
C HIS A 179 -13.21 17.82 -7.50
N ARG A 180 -13.23 18.42 -6.31
CA ARG A 180 -12.07 19.10 -5.74
C ARG A 180 -10.93 18.15 -5.40
N MET A 181 -11.23 16.90 -5.02
CA MET A 181 -10.27 15.81 -4.82
C MET A 181 -9.78 15.20 -6.14
N GLY A 182 -10.34 15.59 -7.29
CA GLY A 182 -9.97 15.07 -8.61
C GLY A 182 -10.79 13.86 -9.06
N PHE A 183 -11.97 13.65 -8.47
CA PHE A 183 -12.90 12.57 -8.84
C PHE A 183 -14.17 13.13 -9.47
N ASN A 184 -14.60 12.58 -10.59
CA ASN A 184 -15.91 12.90 -11.17
C ASN A 184 -17.05 12.16 -10.44
N GLN A 185 -18.31 12.39 -10.84
CA GLN A 185 -19.48 11.77 -10.19
C GLN A 185 -19.48 10.23 -10.29
N THR A 186 -19.09 9.65 -11.42
CA THR A 186 -18.95 8.20 -11.59
C THR A 186 -17.91 7.66 -10.61
N GLU A 187 -16.76 8.33 -10.51
CA GLU A 187 -15.68 7.90 -9.62
C GLU A 187 -16.03 8.10 -8.15
N MET A 188 -16.84 9.10 -7.80
CA MET A 188 -17.40 9.28 -6.46
C MET A 188 -18.25 8.06 -6.06
N ILE A 189 -19.19 7.64 -6.91
CA ILE A 189 -20.04 6.46 -6.66
C ILE A 189 -19.18 5.22 -6.44
N GLN A 190 -18.21 5.01 -7.33
CA GLN A 190 -17.30 3.87 -7.27
C GLN A 190 -16.44 3.89 -6.01
N LEU A 191 -15.85 5.03 -5.66
CA LEU A 191 -14.96 5.14 -4.50
C LEU A 191 -15.72 4.94 -3.18
N VAL A 192 -16.96 5.44 -3.08
CA VAL A 192 -17.84 5.20 -1.93
C VAL A 192 -18.13 3.70 -1.77
N ALA A 193 -18.54 3.02 -2.84
CA ALA A 193 -18.79 1.57 -2.79
C ALA A 193 -17.53 0.78 -2.39
N CYS A 194 -16.38 1.10 -2.98
CA CYS A 194 -15.10 0.45 -2.65
C CYS A 194 -14.66 0.68 -1.20
N GLY A 195 -14.89 1.85 -0.64
CA GLY A 195 -14.56 2.16 0.76
C GLY A 195 -15.51 1.48 1.75
N HIS A 196 -16.80 1.41 1.40
CA HIS A 196 -17.86 1.01 2.32
C HIS A 196 -18.09 -0.51 2.41
N THR A 197 -17.64 -1.32 1.45
CA THR A 197 -17.82 -2.80 1.53
C THR A 197 -17.24 -3.43 2.80
N ILE A 198 -16.19 -2.86 3.41
CA ILE A 198 -15.65 -3.35 4.69
C ILE A 198 -16.04 -2.47 5.89
N GLY A 199 -16.90 -1.48 5.68
CA GLY A 199 -17.24 -0.46 6.67
C GLY A 199 -18.37 -0.87 7.61
N VAL A 200 -18.41 -0.18 8.76
CA VAL A 200 -19.51 -0.23 9.72
C VAL A 200 -19.77 1.18 10.23
N THR A 201 -20.98 1.42 10.74
CA THR A 201 -21.34 2.65 11.43
C THR A 201 -21.73 2.36 12.87
N HIS A 202 -21.19 3.13 13.81
CA HIS A 202 -21.48 3.03 15.24
C HIS A 202 -22.51 4.08 15.68
N SER A 203 -23.51 3.66 16.45
CA SER A 203 -24.58 4.55 16.93
C SER A 203 -24.10 5.61 17.91
N ASN A 204 -22.97 5.38 18.58
CA ASN A 204 -22.40 6.37 19.51
C ASN A 204 -21.89 7.62 18.78
N ASP A 205 -21.39 7.42 17.55
CA ASP A 205 -20.83 8.49 16.71
C ASP A 205 -21.88 9.05 15.74
N PHE A 206 -22.77 8.18 15.24
CA PHE A 206 -23.78 8.52 14.24
C PHE A 206 -25.16 7.92 14.60
N PRO A 207 -25.83 8.44 15.66
CA PRO A 207 -27.12 7.91 16.11
C PRO A 207 -28.24 8.10 15.08
N GLU A 208 -28.12 9.03 14.13
CA GLU A 208 -29.14 9.33 13.13
C GLU A 208 -29.22 8.31 11.98
N VAL A 209 -28.25 7.41 11.85
CA VAL A 209 -28.21 6.41 10.77
C VAL A 209 -28.31 4.96 11.28
N VAL A 210 -28.11 4.74 12.58
CA VAL A 210 -28.24 3.40 13.20
C VAL A 210 -29.54 3.31 14.01
N SER A 211 -30.53 2.59 13.47
CA SER A 211 -31.90 2.57 13.98
C SER A 211 -32.09 1.91 15.37
N ASN A 212 -31.15 1.07 15.81
CA ASN A 212 -31.16 0.37 17.10
C ASN A 212 -30.16 0.96 18.11
N ALA A 213 -30.08 2.30 18.20
CA ALA A 213 -29.17 3.03 19.09
C ALA A 213 -29.39 2.80 20.62
N SER A 214 -30.35 1.96 21.01
CA SER A 214 -30.72 1.69 22.41
C SER A 214 -29.72 0.80 23.16
N ALA A 215 -28.79 0.13 22.47
CA ALA A 215 -27.71 -0.65 23.07
C ALA A 215 -26.39 0.14 23.03
N SER A 216 -25.62 0.16 24.12
CA SER A 216 -24.28 0.75 24.12
C SER A 216 -23.40 0.08 23.06
N ASN A 217 -22.74 0.86 22.21
CA ASN A 217 -21.89 0.38 21.10
C ASN A 217 -22.66 -0.43 20.04
N ALA A 218 -23.94 -0.13 19.79
CA ALA A 218 -24.62 -0.67 18.63
C ALA A 218 -23.90 -0.24 17.34
N PHE A 219 -23.80 -1.16 16.40
CA PHE A 219 -23.19 -0.91 15.10
C PHE A 219 -24.00 -1.60 14.00
N GLN A 220 -23.82 -1.14 12.77
CA GLN A 220 -24.45 -1.71 11.59
C GLN A 220 -23.42 -1.75 10.46
N SER A 221 -23.25 -2.92 9.83
CA SER A 221 -22.39 -3.10 8.66
C SER A 221 -22.96 -2.35 7.46
N LEU A 222 -22.08 -1.90 6.56
CA LEU A 222 -22.51 -1.21 5.35
C LEU A 222 -22.92 -2.18 4.22
N ASP A 223 -22.59 -3.47 4.33
CA ASP A 223 -23.13 -4.54 3.48
C ASP A 223 -23.36 -5.85 4.25
N SER A 224 -23.81 -6.91 3.56
CA SER A 224 -24.14 -8.21 4.17
C SER A 224 -22.91 -9.08 4.51
N THR A 225 -21.72 -8.75 4.03
CA THR A 225 -20.50 -9.58 4.11
C THR A 225 -19.39 -8.90 4.92
N ARG A 226 -19.72 -8.52 6.17
CA ARG A 226 -18.78 -7.91 7.12
C ARG A 226 -17.40 -8.59 7.11
N ASN A 227 -16.35 -7.79 6.94
CA ASN A 227 -14.95 -8.22 6.88
C ASN A 227 -14.55 -8.96 5.58
N THR A 228 -15.26 -8.73 4.48
CA THR A 228 -14.88 -9.21 3.15
C THR A 228 -14.90 -8.03 2.19
N PHE A 229 -13.87 -7.90 1.35
CA PHE A 229 -13.82 -6.85 0.34
C PHE A 229 -14.40 -7.40 -0.96
N ASP A 230 -15.70 -7.19 -1.18
CA ASP A 230 -16.44 -7.79 -2.30
C ASP A 230 -17.55 -6.87 -2.82
N SER A 231 -18.31 -7.36 -3.80
CA SER A 231 -19.37 -6.59 -4.46
C SER A 231 -20.70 -6.57 -3.69
N ALA A 232 -20.77 -7.06 -2.45
CA ALA A 232 -22.03 -7.16 -1.69
C ALA A 232 -22.69 -5.80 -1.49
N ILE A 233 -21.92 -4.74 -1.22
CA ILE A 233 -22.44 -3.35 -1.14
C ILE A 233 -23.31 -2.96 -2.34
N ALA A 234 -22.91 -3.34 -3.56
CA ALA A 234 -23.65 -3.04 -4.78
C ALA A 234 -24.81 -4.03 -4.98
N GLN A 235 -24.59 -5.32 -4.72
CA GLN A 235 -25.62 -6.35 -4.86
C GLN A 235 -26.80 -6.11 -3.91
N ASP A 236 -26.50 -5.83 -2.65
CA ASP A 236 -27.49 -5.60 -1.60
C ASP A 236 -28.24 -4.28 -1.78
N TYR A 237 -27.57 -3.25 -2.31
CA TYR A 237 -28.23 -2.01 -2.68
C TYR A 237 -29.24 -2.21 -3.81
N LEU A 238 -28.84 -2.90 -4.89
CA LEU A 238 -29.68 -3.09 -6.08
C LEU A 238 -30.85 -4.06 -5.86
N ASN A 239 -30.68 -5.06 -5.00
CA ASN A 239 -31.72 -6.04 -4.69
C ASN A 239 -32.70 -5.53 -3.60
N GLY A 240 -32.42 -4.38 -2.98
CA GLY A 240 -33.22 -3.80 -1.90
C GLY A 240 -33.12 -4.51 -0.55
N SER A 241 -32.10 -5.36 -0.35
CA SER A 241 -31.81 -6.09 0.90
C SER A 241 -30.64 -5.50 1.68
N THR A 242 -30.21 -4.28 1.34
CA THR A 242 -29.07 -3.62 1.97
C THR A 242 -29.17 -3.53 3.49
N THR A 243 -28.08 -3.91 4.15
CA THR A 243 -27.81 -3.66 5.56
C THR A 243 -27.17 -2.30 5.77
N ASP A 244 -26.86 -1.55 4.71
CA ASP A 244 -26.21 -0.26 4.77
C ASP A 244 -27.00 0.74 5.63
N ALA A 245 -26.39 1.15 6.75
CA ALA A 245 -26.93 2.17 7.63
C ALA A 245 -27.19 3.49 6.88
N LEU A 246 -26.31 3.85 5.94
CA LEU A 246 -26.34 5.08 5.13
C LEU A 246 -27.26 4.98 3.90
N SER A 247 -27.87 3.81 3.66
CA SER A 247 -28.96 3.66 2.68
C SER A 247 -30.30 3.26 3.31
N SER A 248 -30.35 3.15 4.63
CA SER A 248 -31.52 2.68 5.37
C SER A 248 -32.68 3.69 5.36
N GLN A 249 -33.92 3.19 5.51
CA GLN A 249 -35.10 4.06 5.67
C GLN A 249 -35.00 4.98 6.89
N TYR A 250 -34.29 4.54 7.93
CA TYR A 250 -34.03 5.35 9.12
C TYR A 250 -33.13 6.55 8.80
N ALA A 251 -32.02 6.33 8.08
CA ALA A 251 -31.16 7.40 7.62
C ALA A 251 -31.87 8.35 6.64
N ILE A 252 -32.74 7.82 5.77
CA ILE A 252 -33.55 8.64 4.84
C ILE A 252 -34.48 9.56 5.64
N ALA A 253 -35.18 9.03 6.64
CA ALA A 253 -36.07 9.82 7.51
C ALA A 253 -35.31 10.93 8.25
N ASN A 254 -34.06 10.69 8.63
CA ASN A 254 -33.18 11.65 9.29
C ASN A 254 -32.37 12.55 8.33
N LYS A 255 -32.53 12.40 7.01
CA LYS A 255 -31.75 13.13 5.98
C LYS A 255 -30.23 12.92 6.09
N GLN A 256 -29.80 11.71 6.45
CA GLN A 256 -28.40 11.32 6.56
C GLN A 256 -28.07 10.05 5.72
N ALA A 257 -28.83 9.82 4.65
CA ALA A 257 -28.65 8.66 3.79
C ALA A 257 -27.65 8.93 2.64
N SER A 258 -26.38 9.17 2.98
CA SER A 258 -25.35 9.56 2.01
C SER A 258 -25.20 8.56 0.88
N ASP A 259 -25.16 7.27 1.21
CA ASP A 259 -24.91 6.21 0.23
C ASP A 259 -26.08 6.08 -0.72
N PHE A 260 -27.31 6.13 -0.20
CA PHE A 260 -28.50 6.18 -1.05
C PHE A 260 -28.48 7.39 -2.00
N VAL A 261 -28.10 8.58 -1.50
CA VAL A 261 -28.01 9.79 -2.31
C VAL A 261 -26.94 9.66 -3.38
N VAL A 262 -25.76 9.11 -3.05
CA VAL A 262 -24.63 8.93 -3.96
C VAL A 262 -24.95 7.87 -5.00
N PHE A 263 -25.33 6.66 -4.61
CA PHE A 263 -25.59 5.54 -5.52
C PHE A 263 -26.75 5.82 -6.48
N ASN A 264 -27.79 6.55 -6.02
CA ASN A 264 -28.92 6.94 -6.86
C ASN A 264 -28.65 8.18 -7.75
N SER A 265 -27.51 8.86 -7.58
CA SER A 265 -27.27 10.17 -8.21
C SER A 265 -27.18 10.15 -9.74
N ASP A 266 -26.96 8.97 -10.33
CA ASP A 266 -26.94 8.75 -11.77
C ASP A 266 -28.01 7.73 -12.23
N ASN A 267 -29.07 7.57 -11.43
CA ASN A 267 -30.11 6.55 -11.60
C ASN A 267 -29.54 5.12 -11.58
N ASN A 268 -28.62 4.86 -10.65
CA ASN A 268 -27.94 3.59 -10.42
C ASN A 268 -27.08 3.09 -11.61
N ALA A 269 -26.79 3.94 -12.59
CA ALA A 269 -26.06 3.55 -13.80
C ALA A 269 -24.64 3.06 -13.46
N THR A 270 -23.96 3.71 -12.52
CA THR A 270 -22.58 3.35 -12.12
C THR A 270 -22.54 2.19 -11.13
N ILE A 271 -23.46 2.12 -10.16
CA ILE A 271 -23.44 1.06 -9.14
C ILE A 271 -23.89 -0.30 -9.71
N THR A 272 -24.75 -0.31 -10.74
CA THR A 272 -25.24 -1.53 -11.39
C THR A 272 -24.12 -2.48 -11.85
N PRO A 273 -23.14 -2.06 -12.67
CA PRO A 273 -22.03 -2.93 -13.09
C PRO A 273 -21.11 -3.34 -11.93
N MET A 274 -21.09 -2.61 -10.81
CA MET A 274 -20.29 -2.98 -9.64
C MET A 274 -20.85 -4.16 -8.86
N ALA A 275 -22.05 -4.65 -9.17
CA ALA A 275 -22.58 -5.88 -8.60
C ALA A 275 -21.83 -7.14 -9.10
N ASP A 276 -21.12 -7.06 -10.23
CA ASP A 276 -20.24 -8.12 -10.71
C ASP A 276 -18.92 -8.11 -9.92
N PRO A 277 -18.53 -9.24 -9.28
CA PRO A 277 -17.33 -9.29 -8.45
C PRO A 277 -16.05 -8.90 -9.18
N THR A 278 -15.87 -9.32 -10.44
CA THR A 278 -14.64 -9.01 -11.19
C THR A 278 -14.55 -7.53 -11.52
N THR A 279 -15.67 -6.95 -11.94
CA THR A 279 -15.80 -5.53 -12.24
C THR A 279 -15.56 -4.69 -10.98
N PHE A 280 -16.13 -5.08 -9.85
CA PHE A 280 -15.90 -4.44 -8.56
C PHE A 280 -14.41 -4.43 -8.19
N GLN A 281 -13.74 -5.58 -8.19
CA GLN A 281 -12.33 -5.65 -7.81
C GLN A 281 -11.45 -4.79 -8.74
N ASN A 282 -11.69 -4.81 -10.06
CA ASN A 282 -10.92 -4.01 -11.01
C ASN A 282 -11.12 -2.49 -10.83
N ILE A 283 -12.37 -2.05 -10.61
CA ILE A 283 -12.68 -0.65 -10.35
C ILE A 283 -12.03 -0.20 -9.04
N CYS A 284 -12.18 -0.99 -7.98
CA CYS A 284 -11.64 -0.66 -6.67
C CYS A 284 -10.12 -0.64 -6.65
N GLN A 285 -9.46 -1.52 -7.42
CA GLN A 285 -8.01 -1.47 -7.61
C GLN A 285 -7.57 -0.09 -8.12
N SER A 286 -8.17 0.35 -9.22
CA SER A 286 -7.79 1.60 -9.88
C SER A 286 -8.15 2.83 -9.03
N LEU A 287 -9.33 2.86 -8.44
CA LEU A 287 -9.79 4.05 -7.71
C LEU A 287 -9.14 4.20 -6.34
N LEU A 288 -8.91 3.11 -5.60
CA LEU A 288 -8.19 3.19 -4.33
C LEU A 288 -6.72 3.53 -4.55
N GLN A 289 -6.10 3.07 -5.64
CA GLN A 289 -4.76 3.55 -6.03
C GLN A 289 -4.79 5.06 -6.30
N ARG A 290 -5.73 5.55 -7.11
CA ARG A 290 -5.84 7.00 -7.36
C ARG A 290 -6.10 7.79 -6.09
N MET A 291 -6.93 7.28 -5.18
CA MET A 291 -7.23 7.90 -3.88
C MET A 291 -5.95 8.17 -3.09
N ILE A 292 -5.07 7.18 -2.94
CA ILE A 292 -3.82 7.37 -2.19
C ILE A 292 -2.76 8.17 -2.97
N GLU A 293 -2.94 8.38 -4.27
CA GLU A 293 -2.05 9.21 -5.11
C GLU A 293 -2.50 10.67 -5.19
N VAL A 294 -3.60 11.05 -4.53
CA VAL A 294 -4.03 12.45 -4.43
C VAL A 294 -3.10 13.21 -3.47
N VAL A 295 -2.14 13.90 -4.07
CA VAL A 295 -1.17 14.77 -3.39
C VAL A 295 -1.04 16.09 -4.15
N VAL A 296 -0.51 17.11 -3.47
CA VAL A 296 -0.28 18.45 -4.04
C VAL A 296 0.63 18.43 -5.28
N ASP A 297 1.71 17.66 -5.21
CA ASP A 297 2.69 17.53 -6.28
C ASP A 297 2.90 16.05 -6.60
N PRO A 298 2.19 15.50 -7.59
CA PRO A 298 2.31 14.09 -7.95
C PRO A 298 3.72 13.70 -8.42
N SER A 299 4.58 14.66 -8.79
CA SER A 299 5.95 14.36 -9.23
C SER A 299 6.86 13.87 -8.11
N ILE A 300 6.44 14.00 -6.84
CA ILE A 300 7.17 13.44 -5.69
C ILE A 300 7.02 11.93 -5.60
N LEU A 301 6.00 11.35 -6.23
CA LEU A 301 5.68 9.95 -6.12
C LEU A 301 6.62 9.10 -6.98
N THR A 302 7.19 8.06 -6.39
CA THR A 302 8.01 7.07 -7.10
C THR A 302 7.16 6.19 -8.01
N ASP A 303 7.81 5.28 -8.74
CA ASP A 303 7.14 4.10 -9.24
C ASP A 303 6.62 3.23 -8.07
N PRO A 304 5.60 2.37 -8.31
CA PRO A 304 5.11 1.48 -7.28
C PRO A 304 6.20 0.60 -6.69
N ILE A 305 6.09 0.28 -5.39
CA ILE A 305 6.97 -0.67 -4.72
C ILE A 305 6.88 -2.02 -5.42
N GLU A 306 8.01 -2.49 -5.93
CA GLU A 306 8.18 -3.87 -6.38
C GLU A 306 8.93 -4.68 -5.31
N VAL A 307 8.53 -5.93 -5.14
CA VAL A 307 9.21 -6.86 -4.23
C VAL A 307 10.58 -7.23 -4.77
N TYR A 308 11.59 -7.19 -3.90
CA TYR A 308 12.93 -7.67 -4.24
C TYR A 308 12.95 -9.18 -4.38
N ASP A 309 13.48 -9.68 -5.49
CA ASP A 309 13.81 -11.10 -5.61
C ASP A 309 14.95 -11.47 -4.67
N VAL A 310 15.96 -10.60 -4.54
CA VAL A 310 17.03 -10.72 -3.55
C VAL A 310 17.27 -9.38 -2.87
N LYS A 311 17.35 -9.38 -1.53
CA LYS A 311 17.63 -8.19 -0.73
C LYS A 311 18.62 -8.49 0.40
N PRO A 312 19.78 -7.83 0.45
CA PRO A 312 20.65 -7.88 1.62
C PRO A 312 20.03 -7.17 2.83
N ALA A 313 20.34 -7.67 4.03
CA ALA A 313 19.90 -7.14 5.30
C ALA A 313 21.00 -7.26 6.36
N ALA A 314 21.03 -6.32 7.32
CA ALA A 314 21.96 -6.32 8.45
C ALA A 314 23.44 -6.53 8.05
N LEU A 315 23.85 -5.96 6.91
CA LEU A 315 25.24 -6.04 6.47
C LEU A 315 26.15 -5.29 7.44
N GLN A 316 27.23 -5.94 7.85
CA GLN A 316 28.26 -5.36 8.70
C GLN A 316 29.64 -5.74 8.17
N LEU A 317 30.52 -4.73 8.15
CA LEU A 317 31.93 -4.89 7.84
C LEU A 317 32.74 -4.39 9.04
N SER A 318 33.52 -5.27 9.66
CA SER A 318 34.28 -5.00 10.88
C SER A 318 35.77 -5.26 10.67
N LEU A 319 36.62 -4.37 11.17
CA LEU A 319 38.06 -4.64 11.27
C LEU A 319 38.33 -5.47 12.52
N MET A 320 39.08 -6.56 12.34
CA MET A 320 39.47 -7.50 13.36
C MET A 320 41.00 -7.53 13.48
N ASP A 321 41.51 -8.13 14.55
CA ASP A 321 42.94 -8.39 14.76
C ASP A 321 43.83 -7.17 14.50
N GLY A 322 43.51 -6.04 15.13
CA GLY A 322 44.31 -4.82 15.02
C GLY A 322 44.30 -4.15 13.65
N GLY A 323 43.43 -4.57 12.73
CA GLY A 323 43.35 -4.08 11.36
C GLY A 323 43.96 -5.02 10.31
N ASP A 324 44.35 -6.23 10.70
CA ASP A 324 44.90 -7.25 9.79
C ASP A 324 43.81 -8.13 9.14
N GLN A 325 42.59 -8.12 9.68
CA GLN A 325 41.45 -8.83 9.12
C GLN A 325 40.22 -7.95 8.95
N ILE A 326 39.40 -8.29 7.95
CA ILE A 326 38.04 -7.77 7.78
C ILE A 326 37.08 -8.95 7.95
N SER A 327 36.08 -8.76 8.80
CA SER A 327 34.94 -9.66 8.92
C SER A 327 33.73 -9.04 8.24
N PHE A 328 33.10 -9.80 7.34
CA PHE A 328 31.81 -9.51 6.75
C PHE A 328 30.76 -10.41 7.39
N THR A 329 29.67 -9.81 7.88
CA THR A 329 28.47 -10.53 8.31
C THR A 329 27.25 -9.88 7.67
N GLY A 330 26.20 -10.65 7.48
CA GLY A 330 24.95 -10.13 6.96
C GLY A 330 23.95 -11.24 6.69
N GLU A 331 22.80 -10.85 6.17
CA GLU A 331 21.75 -11.76 5.75
C GLU A 331 21.28 -11.42 4.35
N ILE A 332 20.82 -12.44 3.63
CA ILE A 332 20.26 -12.33 2.29
C ILE A 332 18.84 -12.87 2.35
N ARG A 333 17.86 -12.01 2.13
CA ARG A 333 16.47 -12.40 1.89
C ARG A 333 16.32 -12.72 0.41
N VAL A 334 15.72 -13.86 0.11
CA VAL A 334 15.36 -14.25 -1.26
C VAL A 334 13.87 -14.59 -1.33
N ARG A 335 13.19 -14.09 -2.36
CA ARG A 335 11.79 -14.39 -2.65
C ARG A 335 11.67 -15.83 -3.16
N THR A 336 10.83 -16.62 -2.51
CA THR A 336 10.59 -18.05 -2.81
C THR A 336 9.19 -18.32 -3.33
N THR A 337 8.36 -17.28 -3.53
CA THR A 337 6.95 -17.40 -3.94
C THR A 337 6.74 -18.29 -5.17
N SER A 338 7.57 -18.12 -6.19
CA SER A 338 7.44 -18.82 -7.47
C SER A 338 8.55 -19.85 -7.74
N LYS A 339 9.59 -19.88 -6.90
CA LYS A 339 10.78 -20.71 -7.11
C LYS A 339 11.30 -21.25 -5.77
N PRO A 340 11.40 -22.58 -5.59
CA PRO A 340 12.11 -23.14 -4.45
C PRO A 340 13.61 -22.83 -4.57
N ILE A 341 14.28 -22.69 -3.43
CA ILE A 341 15.70 -22.34 -3.36
C ILE A 341 16.43 -23.37 -2.50
N ASP A 342 17.40 -24.05 -3.09
CA ASP A 342 18.17 -25.10 -2.41
C ASP A 342 19.35 -24.53 -1.60
N SER A 343 20.05 -23.53 -2.14
CA SER A 343 21.19 -22.88 -1.47
C SER A 343 21.38 -21.47 -2.00
N VAL A 344 21.82 -20.53 -1.17
CA VAL A 344 22.21 -19.16 -1.58
C VAL A 344 23.71 -18.99 -1.36
N GLN A 345 24.38 -18.41 -2.35
CA GLN A 345 25.81 -18.11 -2.31
C GLN A 345 26.04 -16.66 -2.73
N ILE A 346 26.93 -15.99 -2.00
CA ILE A 346 27.42 -14.65 -2.31
C ILE A 346 28.79 -14.78 -2.95
N MET A 347 28.97 -14.26 -4.15
CA MET A 347 30.29 -14.14 -4.76
C MET A 347 30.94 -12.80 -4.39
N TYR A 348 32.26 -12.79 -4.17
CA TYR A 348 33.02 -11.57 -3.89
C TYR A 348 34.29 -11.51 -4.74
N TRP A 349 34.87 -10.31 -4.87
CA TRP A 349 36.09 -10.06 -5.65
C TRP A 349 37.12 -9.32 -4.80
N ASP A 350 38.39 -9.51 -5.15
CA ASP A 350 39.49 -8.79 -4.51
C ASP A 350 39.49 -7.29 -4.88
N ARG A 351 40.50 -6.55 -4.40
CA ARG A 351 40.60 -5.10 -4.64
C ARG A 351 40.80 -4.68 -6.09
N ILE A 352 41.18 -5.62 -6.95
CA ILE A 352 41.55 -5.38 -8.35
C ILE A 352 40.48 -5.98 -9.28
N GLY A 353 39.38 -6.49 -8.72
CA GLY A 353 38.26 -7.06 -9.48
C GLY A 353 38.55 -8.46 -9.99
N ILE A 354 39.50 -9.18 -9.37
CA ILE A 354 39.81 -10.58 -9.71
C ILE A 354 39.12 -11.49 -8.68
N PRO A 355 38.39 -12.53 -9.11
CA PRO A 355 37.84 -13.52 -8.19
C PRO A 355 39.01 -14.34 -7.63
N GLY A 356 39.22 -14.30 -6.33
CA GLY A 356 40.24 -15.12 -5.66
C GLY A 356 39.88 -16.61 -5.62
N PRO A 357 40.80 -17.49 -5.19
CA PRO A 357 40.45 -18.87 -4.85
C PRO A 357 39.47 -18.88 -3.67
N ASN A 358 38.33 -19.60 -3.78
CA ASN A 358 37.23 -19.63 -2.81
C ASN A 358 36.49 -18.28 -2.62
N ASN A 359 36.09 -17.67 -3.74
CA ASN A 359 35.41 -16.38 -3.79
C ASN A 359 33.89 -16.44 -3.49
N THR A 360 33.41 -17.50 -2.85
CA THR A 360 31.98 -17.70 -2.56
C THR A 360 31.73 -17.86 -1.07
N ILE A 361 30.69 -17.23 -0.56
CA ILE A 361 30.18 -17.38 0.80
C ILE A 361 28.82 -18.07 0.71
N THR A 362 28.75 -19.33 1.15
CA THR A 362 27.46 -20.04 1.26
C THR A 362 26.70 -19.52 2.47
N THR A 363 25.43 -19.19 2.28
CA THR A 363 24.57 -18.76 3.39
C THR A 363 24.01 -19.96 4.16
N THR A 364 23.77 -19.78 5.45
CA THR A 364 23.02 -20.72 6.28
C THR A 364 21.61 -20.21 6.51
N LEU A 365 20.58 -21.02 6.24
CA LEU A 365 19.18 -20.63 6.46
C LEU A 365 18.95 -20.21 7.92
N LYS A 366 18.33 -19.03 8.10
CA LYS A 366 17.95 -18.46 9.40
C LYS A 366 16.47 -18.59 9.67
N GLY A 367 15.64 -18.49 8.63
CA GLY A 367 14.20 -18.64 8.75
C GLY A 367 13.48 -18.26 7.47
N THR A 368 12.17 -18.35 7.52
CA THR A 368 11.26 -17.95 6.44
C THR A 368 10.37 -16.81 6.89
N ALA A 369 9.91 -16.01 5.94
CA ALA A 369 8.99 -14.90 6.16
C ALA A 369 7.89 -14.93 5.10
N GLN A 370 6.76 -14.31 5.40
CA GLN A 370 5.61 -14.28 4.49
C GLN A 370 4.93 -12.91 4.50
N GLY A 371 4.54 -12.45 3.32
CA GLY A 371 3.61 -11.35 3.08
C GLY A 371 2.19 -11.88 2.83
N PHE A 372 1.34 -11.06 2.22
CA PHE A 372 -0.01 -11.51 1.82
C PHE A 372 0.01 -12.54 0.68
N GLU A 373 0.91 -12.38 -0.28
CA GLU A 373 1.05 -13.28 -1.43
C GLU A 373 2.48 -13.84 -1.56
N ASP A 374 3.44 -13.20 -0.92
CA ASP A 374 4.85 -13.50 -1.08
C ASP A 374 5.43 -14.34 0.05
N GLN A 375 6.36 -15.21 -0.33
CA GLN A 375 7.13 -16.01 0.61
C GLN A 375 8.61 -15.72 0.42
N PHE A 376 9.35 -15.78 1.52
CA PHE A 376 10.77 -15.49 1.55
C PHE A 376 11.53 -16.51 2.40
N SER A 377 12.76 -16.76 1.99
CA SER A 377 13.77 -17.41 2.82
C SER A 377 14.90 -16.43 3.12
N VAL A 378 15.42 -16.46 4.35
CA VAL A 378 16.50 -15.58 4.77
C VAL A 378 17.68 -16.42 5.24
N GLY A 379 18.84 -16.24 4.61
CA GLY A 379 20.09 -16.91 4.97
C GLY A 379 21.13 -15.94 5.52
N SER A 380 21.89 -16.35 6.53
CA SER A 380 23.02 -15.57 7.04
C SER A 380 24.30 -15.90 6.31
N ALA A 381 25.09 -14.89 5.99
CA ALA A 381 26.44 -14.99 5.47
C ALA A 381 27.44 -14.47 6.51
N GLN A 382 28.57 -15.17 6.63
CA GLN A 382 29.70 -14.74 7.44
C GLN A 382 31.00 -15.13 6.75
N HIS A 383 31.95 -14.20 6.68
CA HIS A 383 33.25 -14.42 6.09
C HIS A 383 34.32 -13.55 6.76
N THR A 384 35.54 -14.06 6.87
CA THR A 384 36.69 -13.30 7.39
C THR A 384 37.85 -13.44 6.42
N ALA A 385 38.46 -12.31 6.05
CA ALA A 385 39.56 -12.25 5.11
C ALA A 385 40.67 -11.30 5.62
N MET A 386 41.91 -11.51 5.18
CA MET A 386 43.04 -10.63 5.50
C MET A 386 42.91 -9.26 4.81
N THR A 387 43.25 -8.17 5.51
CA THR A 387 43.15 -6.79 4.99
C THR A 387 44.18 -6.47 3.92
N VAL A 388 45.35 -7.12 3.99
CA VAL A 388 46.46 -6.95 3.06
C VAL A 388 46.19 -7.50 1.65
N SER A 389 45.14 -8.31 1.47
CA SER A 389 44.85 -8.94 0.17
C SER A 389 43.50 -8.60 -0.46
N ASN A 390 42.34 -8.56 0.21
CA ASN A 390 41.19 -9.13 -0.51
C ASN A 390 39.81 -8.47 -0.54
N ILE A 391 39.61 -7.17 -0.28
CA ILE A 391 38.25 -6.60 -0.49
C ILE A 391 38.32 -5.18 -1.06
N GLY A 392 37.98 -5.00 -2.34
CA GLY A 392 37.78 -3.66 -2.92
C GLY A 392 36.49 -3.47 -3.71
N SER A 393 35.80 -4.56 -4.04
CA SER A 393 34.42 -4.51 -4.51
C SER A 393 33.74 -5.85 -4.23
N PHE A 394 32.60 -5.83 -3.54
CA PHE A 394 31.61 -6.89 -3.67
C PHE A 394 30.81 -6.55 -4.93
N MET A 395 30.93 -7.36 -5.99
CA MET A 395 29.96 -7.35 -7.08
C MET A 395 29.05 -8.53 -6.84
N ASP A 396 27.75 -8.36 -6.91
CA ASP A 396 26.87 -9.50 -6.70
C ASP A 396 26.84 -10.38 -7.94
N SER A 397 27.07 -11.66 -7.72
CA SER A 397 26.39 -12.69 -8.48
C SER A 397 25.79 -13.62 -7.45
N ILE A 398 24.53 -13.33 -7.16
CA ILE A 398 23.70 -14.16 -6.31
C ILE A 398 23.20 -15.31 -7.19
N LEU A 399 23.51 -16.54 -6.76
CA LEU A 399 22.91 -17.82 -7.13
C LEU A 399 23.29 -18.47 -8.48
N SER A 400 23.84 -19.68 -8.38
CA SER A 400 23.62 -20.75 -9.36
C SER A 400 22.17 -21.22 -9.23
N PHE A 401 21.25 -20.55 -9.93
CA PHE A 401 19.95 -21.12 -10.24
C PHE A 401 20.15 -22.28 -11.22
N HIS A 402 19.35 -23.33 -11.15
CA HIS A 402 18.94 -23.95 -12.41
C HIS A 402 18.21 -22.85 -13.22
N GLN A 403 18.97 -22.19 -14.11
CA GLN A 403 18.62 -21.10 -15.05
C GLN A 403 18.84 -19.63 -14.58
N ASN A 404 20.04 -19.13 -14.87
CA ASN A 404 20.43 -17.77 -15.32
C ASN A 404 19.55 -16.56 -14.96
N LEU A 405 19.72 -15.99 -13.76
CA LEU A 405 19.53 -14.55 -13.52
C LEU A 405 20.68 -14.01 -12.68
N LEU A 406 21.33 -12.94 -13.14
CA LEU A 406 22.39 -12.22 -12.45
C LEU A 406 21.79 -10.91 -11.90
N TYR A 407 21.82 -10.72 -10.58
CA TYR A 407 21.47 -9.45 -9.94
C TYR A 407 22.76 -8.72 -9.55
N HIS A 408 22.89 -7.45 -9.92
CA HIS A 408 24.01 -6.60 -9.55
C HIS A 408 23.63 -5.72 -8.37
N LEU A 409 24.35 -5.86 -7.25
CA LEU A 409 24.42 -4.85 -6.21
C LEU A 409 25.84 -4.29 -6.15
N SER A 410 25.94 -2.98 -5.97
CA SER A 410 27.21 -2.26 -5.86
C SER A 410 27.28 -1.65 -4.46
N LEU A 411 28.19 -2.15 -3.63
CA LEU A 411 28.59 -1.44 -2.41
C LEU A 411 29.60 -0.38 -2.82
N SER A 412 29.14 0.86 -3.05
CA SER A 412 30.03 1.99 -3.28
C SER A 412 30.77 2.36 -1.98
N LYS A 413 32.06 2.67 -2.09
CA LYS A 413 32.91 3.16 -0.99
C LYS A 413 32.41 4.45 -0.37
#